data_AF-A0A1B8H4E8-F1
#
_entry.id   AF-A0A1B8H4E8-F1
#
_cell.length_a   1.000
_cell.length_b   1.000
_cell.length_c   1.000
_cell.angle_alpha   90.00
_cell.angle_beta   90.00
_cell.angle_gamma   90.00
#
_symmetry.space_group_name_H-M   'P 1'
#
loop_
_entity.id
_entity.type
_entity.pdbx_description
1 polymer ?
#
loop_
_entity_poly.entity_id
_entity_poly.type
_entity_poly.pdbx_seq_one_letter_code
_entity_poly.pdbx_strand_id
1 'polypeptide(L)'
;MTKKTSAAKTDALSFEASLDALEGIVTRLEAGNLPLEEALGEFERGIALTRTSQKTLMAAEQRVQILLNDDENAPLSDFSSDED
;
A
#
# COMPACT_ATOMS: atom_id res chain seq x y z
N MET A 1 8.91 18.82 22.02
CA MET A 1 8.13 18.12 20.97
C MET A 1 8.32 18.83 19.64
N THR A 2 8.57 18.13 18.52
CA THR A 2 8.17 18.52 17.11
C THR A 2 8.96 17.78 15.99
N LYS A 3 9.05 16.43 15.97
CA LYS A 3 9.61 15.72 14.78
C LYS A 3 8.82 14.54 14.21
N LYS A 4 7.70 14.10 14.80
CA LYS A 4 7.01 12.85 14.40
C LYS A 4 5.89 13.00 13.33
N THR A 5 5.64 14.20 12.80
CA THR A 5 4.56 14.46 11.82
C THR A 5 4.99 14.40 10.35
N SER A 6 6.29 14.43 10.03
CA SER A 6 6.75 14.46 8.63
C SER A 6 6.77 13.07 7.97
N ALA A 7 7.15 12.01 8.71
CA ALA A 7 7.29 10.67 8.13
C ALA A 7 5.96 10.06 7.67
N ALA A 8 4.89 10.24 8.46
CA ALA A 8 3.55 9.72 8.11
C ALA A 8 2.97 10.34 6.83
N LYS A 9 3.27 11.62 6.57
CA LYS A 9 2.83 12.30 5.35
C LYS A 9 3.60 11.81 4.12
N THR A 10 4.88 11.48 4.27
CA THR A 10 5.68 10.91 3.20
C THR A 10 5.19 9.50 2.83
N ASP A 11 4.84 8.68 3.83
CA ASP A 11 4.29 7.34 3.59
C ASP A 11 2.89 7.38 2.95
N ALA A 12 2.05 8.36 3.33
CA ALA A 12 0.76 8.56 2.67
C ALA A 12 0.95 9.01 1.20
N LEU A 13 1.85 9.96 0.95
CA LEU A 13 2.17 10.39 -0.41
C LEU A 13 2.78 9.27 -1.27
N SER A 14 3.55 8.36 -0.68
CA SER A 14 4.09 7.20 -1.40
C SER A 14 3.04 6.13 -1.68
N PHE A 15 2.05 5.97 -0.81
CA PHE A 15 0.90 5.10 -1.04
C PHE A 15 0.02 5.59 -2.18
N GLU A 16 -0.42 6.85 -2.15
CA GLU A 16 -1.24 7.45 -3.21
C GLU A 16 -0.53 7.36 -4.58
N ALA A 17 0.77 7.69 -4.61
CA ALA A 17 1.56 7.56 -5.84
C ALA A 17 1.67 6.09 -6.33
N SER A 18 1.66 5.11 -5.42
CA SER A 18 1.69 3.69 -5.77
C SER A 18 0.35 3.23 -6.34
N LEU A 19 -0.76 3.76 -5.83
CA LEU A 19 -2.10 3.52 -6.37
C LEU A 19 -2.25 4.10 -7.77
N ASP A 20 -1.89 5.37 -7.98
CA ASP A 20 -1.92 6.02 -9.31
C ASP A 20 -1.09 5.23 -10.33
N ALA A 21 0.09 4.76 -9.92
CA ALA A 21 0.94 3.95 -10.78
C ALA A 21 0.30 2.59 -11.12
N LEU A 22 -0.38 1.96 -10.17
CA LEU A 22 -1.07 0.68 -10.36
C LEU A 22 -2.27 0.83 -11.31
N GLU A 23 -3.08 1.88 -11.15
CA GLU A 23 -4.18 2.19 -12.08
C GLU A 23 -3.68 2.38 -13.51
N GLY A 24 -2.56 3.09 -13.66
CA GLY A 24 -1.92 3.27 -14.97
C GLY A 24 -1.44 1.95 -15.58
N ILE A 25 -0.90 1.03 -14.77
CA ILE A 25 -0.49 -0.32 -15.22
C ILE A 25 -1.72 -1.11 -15.69
N VAL A 26 -2.78 -1.15 -14.87
CA VAL A 26 -4.03 -1.87 -15.20
C VAL A 26 -4.60 -1.34 -16.52
N THR A 27 -4.70 -0.01 -16.65
CA THR A 27 -5.19 0.63 -17.89
C THR A 27 -4.37 0.21 -19.12
N ARG A 28 -3.03 0.15 -19.00
CA ARG A 28 -2.15 -0.27 -20.10
C ARG A 28 -2.30 -1.75 -20.45
N LEU A 29 -2.40 -2.62 -19.45
CA LEU A 29 -2.60 -4.06 -19.66
C LEU A 29 -3.96 -4.34 -20.30
N GLU A 30 -5.02 -3.66 -19.86
CA GLU A 30 -6.37 -3.80 -20.40
C GLU A 30 -6.51 -3.30 -21.84
N ALA A 31 -5.68 -2.34 -22.26
CA ALA A 31 -5.64 -1.88 -23.65
C ALA A 31 -5.20 -2.98 -24.64
N GLY A 32 -4.48 -4.00 -24.16
CA GLY A 32 -4.17 -5.22 -24.93
C GLY A 32 -3.24 -5.04 -26.14
N ASN A 33 -2.59 -3.88 -26.27
CA ASN A 33 -1.71 -3.55 -27.40
C ASN A 33 -0.21 -3.66 -27.08
N LEU A 34 0.13 -4.17 -25.88
CA LEU A 34 1.51 -4.37 -25.45
C LEU A 34 2.08 -5.69 -26.00
N PRO A 35 3.33 -5.70 -26.48
CA PRO A 35 4.10 -6.93 -26.68
C PRO A 35 4.16 -7.76 -25.39
N LEU A 36 4.27 -9.08 -25.51
CA LEU A 36 4.27 -10.00 -24.36
C LEU A 36 5.31 -9.63 -23.30
N GLU A 37 6.55 -9.32 -23.71
CA GLU A 37 7.63 -8.94 -22.80
C GLU A 37 7.29 -7.68 -22.00
N GLU A 38 6.69 -6.68 -22.65
CA GLU A 38 6.27 -5.43 -22.00
C GLU A 38 5.10 -5.68 -21.05
N ALA A 39 4.14 -6.51 -21.45
CA ALA A 39 3.01 -6.89 -20.60
C ALA A 39 3.47 -7.64 -19.33
N LEU A 40 4.48 -8.52 -19.46
CA LEU A 40 5.08 -9.20 -18.31
C LEU A 40 5.81 -8.22 -17.38
N GLY A 41 6.58 -7.27 -17.93
CA GLY A 41 7.23 -6.23 -17.13
C GLY A 41 6.24 -5.32 -16.39
N GLU A 42 5.15 -4.93 -17.04
CA GLU A 42 4.05 -4.16 -16.44
C GLU A 42 3.37 -4.95 -15.31
N PHE A 43 3.12 -6.24 -15.52
CA PHE A 43 2.56 -7.13 -14.51
C PHE A 43 3.47 -7.27 -13.28
N GLU A 44 4.77 -7.54 -13.48
CA GLU A 44 5.74 -7.63 -12.39
C GLU A 44 5.81 -6.34 -11.57
N ARG A 45 5.81 -5.20 -12.26
CA ARG A 45 5.77 -3.89 -11.61
C ARG A 45 4.49 -3.71 -10.80
N GLY A 46 3.34 -4.13 -11.32
CA GLY A 46 2.07 -4.11 -10.61
C GLY A 46 2.12 -4.92 -9.31
N ILE A 47 2.66 -6.14 -9.36
CA ILE A 47 2.84 -6.99 -8.16
C ILE A 47 3.75 -6.31 -7.12
N ALA A 48 4.85 -5.69 -7.55
CA ALA A 48 5.75 -4.99 -6.65
C ALA A 48 5.09 -3.79 -5.95
N LEU A 49 4.28 -3.01 -6.69
CA LEU A 49 3.52 -1.88 -6.14
C LEU A 49 2.46 -2.35 -5.14
N THR A 50 1.71 -3.42 -5.44
CA THR A 50 0.71 -3.98 -4.52
C THR A 50 1.35 -4.44 -3.21
N ARG A 51 2.48 -5.15 -3.28
CA ARG A 51 3.22 -5.59 -2.08
C ARG A 51 3.71 -4.41 -1.23
N THR A 52 4.14 -3.33 -1.87
CA THR A 52 4.61 -2.12 -1.18
C THR A 52 3.44 -1.38 -0.52
N SER A 53 2.32 -1.31 -1.21
CA SER A 53 1.08 -0.71 -0.71
C SER A 53 0.55 -1.46 0.52
N GLN A 54 0.50 -2.79 0.47
CA GLN A 54 0.14 -3.63 1.62
C GLN A 54 1.03 -3.38 2.84
N LYS A 55 2.35 -3.33 2.68
CA LYS A 55 3.28 -3.03 3.78
C LYS A 55 3.02 -1.65 4.39
N THR A 56 2.71 -0.67 3.56
CA THR A 56 2.43 0.70 4.00
C THR A 56 1.15 0.74 4.82
N LEU A 57 0.10 0.03 4.37
CA LEU A 57 -1.16 -0.11 5.10
C LEU A 57 -0.97 -0.83 6.45
N MET A 58 -0.23 -1.93 6.48
CA MET A 58 0.08 -2.65 7.74
C MET A 58 0.82 -1.75 8.73
N ALA A 59 1.78 -0.94 8.26
CA ALA A 59 2.50 0.00 9.12
C ALA A 59 1.58 1.12 9.66
N ALA A 60 0.63 1.59 8.84
CA ALA A 60 -0.36 2.56 9.27
C ALA A 60 -1.32 1.96 10.31
N GLU A 61 -1.80 0.74 10.09
CA GLU A 61 -2.65 0.01 11.02
C GLU A 61 -1.96 -0.21 12.37
N GLN A 62 -0.71 -0.70 12.36
CA GLN A 62 0.09 -0.89 13.57
C GLN A 62 0.16 0.42 14.37
N ARG A 63 0.39 1.54 13.68
CA ARG A 63 0.48 2.84 14.32
C ARG A 63 -0.85 3.28 14.93
N VAL A 64 -1.98 2.98 14.29
CA VAL A 64 -3.31 3.23 14.85
C VAL A 64 -3.53 2.39 16.11
N GLN A 65 -3.20 1.10 16.08
CA GLN A 65 -3.36 0.21 17.23
C GLN A 65 -2.52 0.64 18.44
N ILE A 66 -1.26 1.04 18.22
CA ILE A 66 -0.40 1.59 19.28
C ILE A 66 -1.05 2.84 19.89
N LEU A 67 -1.62 3.73 19.07
CA LEU A 67 -2.25 4.97 19.55
C LEU A 67 -3.56 4.73 20.30
N LEU A 68 -4.33 3.69 19.94
CA LEU A 68 -5.57 3.33 20.61
C LEU A 68 -5.32 2.63 21.95
N ASN A 69 -4.30 1.77 22.02
CA ASN A 69 -4.03 0.93 23.19
C ASN A 69 -2.94 1.49 24.14
N ASP A 70 -2.24 2.56 23.75
CA ASP A 70 -1.04 3.10 24.43
C ASP A 70 0.03 2.02 24.71
N ASP A 71 0.09 1.00 23.84
CA ASP A 71 0.99 -0.14 23.92
C ASP A 71 1.82 -0.23 22.63
N GLU A 72 3.14 -0.11 22.75
CA GLU A 72 4.08 -0.21 21.62
C GLU A 72 4.12 -1.61 20.99
N ASN A 73 3.64 -2.64 21.70
CA ASN A 73 3.57 -4.03 21.22
C ASN A 73 2.14 -4.46 20.83
N ALA A 74 1.22 -3.51 20.64
CA ALA A 74 -0.14 -3.82 20.23
C ALA A 74 -0.13 -4.74 18.98
N PRO A 75 -0.76 -5.92 19.02
CA PRO A 75 -0.74 -6.83 17.88
C PRO A 75 -1.54 -6.24 16.71
N LEU A 76 -1.13 -6.55 15.48
CA LEU A 76 -1.97 -6.36 14.31
C LEU A 76 -3.20 -7.25 14.43
N SER A 77 -4.38 -6.66 14.32
CA SER A 77 -5.63 -7.39 14.13
C SER A 77 -5.71 -7.83 12.67
N ASP A 78 -6.00 -9.11 12.40
CA ASP A 78 -6.44 -9.47 11.05
C ASP A 78 -7.79 -8.79 10.80
N PHE A 79 -7.95 -8.19 9.63
CA PHE A 79 -9.24 -7.66 9.19
C PHE A 79 -10.15 -8.85 8.82
N SER A 80 -10.68 -9.56 9.83
CA SER A 80 -11.76 -10.53 9.62
C SER A 80 -13.01 -9.74 9.27
N SER A 81 -13.46 -9.81 8.03
CA SER A 81 -14.73 -9.23 7.58
C SER A 81 -15.94 -10.03 8.09
N ASP A 82 -15.84 -10.65 9.26
CA ASP A 82 -16.87 -11.46 9.91
C ASP A 82 -17.70 -10.59 10.88
N GLU A 83 -18.27 -9.51 10.38
CA GLU A 83 -19.51 -8.97 10.94
C GLU A 83 -20.57 -9.05 9.83
N ASP A 84 -21.36 -10.13 9.87
CA ASP A 84 -22.69 -10.22 9.25
C ASP A 84 -23.65 -9.17 9.86
#